data_AF-A0A2A3LJE2-F1
#
_entry.id   AF-A0A2A3LJE2-F1
#
_cell.length_a   1.000
_cell.length_b   1.000
_cell.length_c   1.000
_cell.angle_alpha   90.00
_cell.angle_beta   90.00
_cell.angle_gamma   90.00
#
_symmetry.space_group_name_H-M   'P 1'
#
loop_
_entity.id
_entity.type
_entity.pdbx_description
1 polymer ?
#
loop_
_entity_poly.entity_id
_entity_poly.type
_entity_poly.pdbx_seq_one_letter_code
_entity_poly.pdbx_strand_id
1 'polypeptide(L)'
;MWLLSAPVFGQARPITAYQGTLGDAPVELVLIHDWQLNGMSGYLLTEPQRMPVPLEKTPYAENESLHINVLGDSALPTAVIALQPFAPGAKTLRGRAVDLRSRAQQALQLERVTRFSSDARDRFDGHLLQDTADARFYFRVRARKAQGEHSGRVDRITVSDRSTGEPVQVLDGLDLFFSGTDTLTLQDFNGDGILDFSVMPMRADDPSRVAEHPHYYVYRQDTGGYSREPQLEQLAAQGALTFGAGGSVNLRPQSGIDYRAGTIQWQHWRFATPDRLDLVGHSEERF
;
A
#
# COMPACT_ATOMS: atom_id res chain seq x y z
N MET A 1 -16.13 10.67 -27.17
CA MET A 1 -14.67 10.78 -27.10
C MET A 1 -14.29 11.03 -25.65
N TRP A 2 -14.19 9.97 -24.85
CA TRP A 2 -13.63 10.04 -23.52
C TRP A 2 -12.18 9.61 -23.65
N LEU A 3 -11.26 10.55 -23.46
CA LEU A 3 -9.86 10.26 -23.26
C LEU A 3 -9.78 9.42 -21.98
N LEU A 4 -9.60 8.11 -22.12
CA LEU A 4 -8.94 7.34 -21.07
C LEU A 4 -7.53 7.93 -21.02
N SER A 5 -7.37 8.89 -20.11
CA SER A 5 -6.08 9.32 -19.65
C SER A 5 -5.38 8.03 -19.26
N ALA A 6 -4.30 7.67 -19.96
CA ALA A 6 -3.27 6.86 -19.31
C ALA A 6 -3.06 7.50 -17.93
N PRO A 7 -3.03 6.73 -16.83
CA PRO A 7 -2.74 7.33 -15.56
C PRO A 7 -1.40 8.05 -15.75
N VAL A 8 -1.45 9.39 -15.74
CA VAL A 8 -0.29 10.18 -15.38
C VAL A 8 -0.01 9.67 -13.99
N PHE A 9 0.92 8.72 -13.87
CA PHE A 9 1.20 8.04 -12.61
C PHE A 9 1.41 9.15 -11.59
N GLY A 10 0.45 9.26 -10.67
CA GLY A 10 0.47 10.26 -9.64
C GLY A 10 1.79 10.11 -8.94
N GLN A 11 2.62 11.13 -9.04
CA GLN A 11 3.87 11.22 -8.32
C GLN A 11 3.60 10.81 -6.87
N ALA A 12 4.27 9.75 -6.37
CA ALA A 12 4.03 9.26 -5.02
C ALA A 12 4.13 10.43 -4.04
N ARG A 13 3.09 10.60 -3.21
CA ARG A 13 3.05 11.64 -2.19
C ARG A 13 4.33 11.53 -1.34
N PRO A 14 5.00 12.64 -0.98
CA PRO A 14 6.16 12.54 -0.12
C PRO A 14 5.78 11.86 1.20
N ILE A 15 6.49 10.79 1.54
CA ILE A 15 6.26 9.99 2.74
C ILE A 15 7.53 10.06 3.59
N THR A 16 7.39 10.27 4.89
CA THR A 16 8.50 10.16 5.82
C THR A 16 8.18 9.15 6.90
N ALA A 17 9.03 8.14 7.02
CA ALA A 17 8.98 7.15 8.08
C ALA A 17 9.92 7.54 9.22
N TYR A 18 9.40 7.47 10.44
CA TYR A 18 10.11 7.75 11.67
C TYR A 18 10.00 6.56 12.61
N GLN A 19 11.02 6.37 13.44
CA GLN A 19 11.02 5.41 14.53
C GLN A 19 11.47 6.09 15.82
N GLY A 20 10.98 5.60 16.95
CA GLY A 20 11.39 6.11 18.26
C GLY A 20 10.45 5.60 19.34
N THR A 21 10.11 6.47 20.30
CA THR A 21 9.33 6.07 21.47
C THR A 21 8.15 6.98 21.76
N LEU A 22 7.06 6.37 22.23
CA LEU A 22 5.94 7.02 22.89
C LEU A 22 5.92 6.60 24.36
N GLY A 23 6.37 7.49 25.25
CA GLY A 23 6.82 7.10 26.58
C GLY A 23 8.00 6.13 26.44
N ASP A 24 7.85 4.94 26.99
CA ASP A 24 8.84 3.86 26.90
C ASP A 24 8.52 2.84 25.79
N ALA A 25 7.38 2.98 25.11
CA ALA A 25 6.95 2.04 24.09
C ALA A 25 7.56 2.39 22.72
N PRO A 26 8.17 1.44 21.99
CA PRO A 26 8.65 1.67 20.63
C PRO A 26 7.48 1.88 19.66
N VAL A 27 7.66 2.84 18.76
CA VAL A 27 6.66 3.21 17.75
C VAL A 27 7.32 3.51 16.41
N GLU A 28 6.56 3.28 15.34
CA GLU A 28 6.84 3.79 14.00
C GLU A 28 5.73 4.80 13.65
N LEU A 29 6.14 6.00 13.22
CA LEU A 29 5.22 7.02 12.72
C LEU A 29 5.52 7.25 11.25
N VAL A 30 4.50 7.10 10.41
CA VAL A 30 4.60 7.43 8.99
C VAL A 30 3.72 8.62 8.70
N LEU A 31 4.34 9.65 8.12
CA LEU A 31 3.67 10.89 7.74
C LEU A 31 3.70 11.06 6.22
N ILE A 32 2.52 11.24 5.64
CA ILE A 32 2.28 11.40 4.20
C ILE A 32 1.85 12.84 3.96
N HIS A 33 2.61 13.55 3.13
CA HIS A 33 2.30 14.92 2.74
C HIS A 33 1.34 14.94 1.55
N ASP A 34 0.16 15.51 1.76
CA ASP A 34 -0.83 15.78 0.73
C ASP A 34 -0.69 17.23 0.23
N TRP A 35 -0.02 17.38 -0.90
CA TRP A 35 0.26 18.66 -1.54
C TRP A 35 -0.98 19.37 -2.07
N GLN A 36 -2.10 18.67 -2.30
CA GLN A 36 -3.32 19.30 -2.82
C GLN A 36 -4.04 20.10 -1.74
N LEU A 37 -3.99 19.64 -0.48
CA LEU A 37 -4.67 20.27 0.65
C LEU A 37 -3.71 20.86 1.70
N ASN A 38 -2.40 20.92 1.42
CA ASN A 38 -1.36 21.28 2.40
C ASN A 38 -1.56 20.54 3.74
N GLY A 39 -1.79 19.23 3.64
CA GLY A 39 -2.20 18.40 4.76
C GLY A 39 -1.20 17.29 5.06
N MET A 40 -1.19 16.84 6.30
CA MET A 40 -0.49 15.65 6.74
C MET A 40 -1.50 14.54 7.05
N SER A 41 -1.13 13.32 6.74
CA SER A 41 -1.87 12.09 7.07
C SER A 41 -0.87 10.96 7.31
N GLY A 42 -1.33 9.71 7.44
CA GLY A 42 -0.46 8.54 7.54
C GLY A 42 -0.95 7.59 8.63
N TYR A 43 -0.02 6.96 9.36
CA TYR A 43 -0.35 6.02 10.42
C TYR A 43 0.67 6.05 11.56
N LEU A 44 0.20 5.63 12.73
CA LEU A 44 1.01 5.25 13.88
C LEU A 44 0.98 3.74 14.02
N LEU A 45 2.14 3.11 14.10
CA LEU A 45 2.28 1.69 14.41
C LEU A 45 2.92 1.56 15.80
N THR A 46 2.30 0.77 16.66
CA THR A 46 2.86 0.41 17.97
C THR A 46 3.20 -1.08 17.99
N GLU A 47 4.31 -1.45 18.63
CA GLU A 47 4.72 -2.86 18.75
C GLU A 47 3.67 -3.77 19.42
N PRO A 48 2.88 -3.34 20.42
CA PRO A 48 1.87 -4.21 21.01
C PRO A 48 0.72 -4.55 20.05
N GLN A 49 0.35 -3.62 19.17
CA GLN A 49 -0.80 -3.77 18.29
C GLN A 49 -0.41 -4.34 16.93
N ARG A 50 0.80 -4.02 16.45
CA ARG A 50 1.34 -4.39 15.12
C ARG A 50 0.34 -4.22 13.98
N MET A 51 -0.52 -3.21 14.14
CA MET A 51 -1.53 -2.80 13.19
C MET A 51 -1.38 -1.29 13.03
N PRO A 52 -1.24 -0.79 11.79
CA PRO A 52 -1.16 0.65 11.57
C PRO A 52 -2.49 1.28 11.96
N VAL A 53 -2.43 2.26 12.86
CA VAL A 53 -3.57 3.05 13.30
C VAL A 53 -3.59 4.33 12.46
N PRO A 54 -4.66 4.58 11.68
CA PRO A 54 -4.68 5.69 10.74
C PRO A 54 -4.68 7.04 11.47
N LEU A 55 -4.07 8.02 10.82
CA LEU A 55 -4.07 9.41 11.25
C LEU A 55 -5.09 10.21 10.44
N GLU A 56 -5.80 11.10 11.10
CA GLU A 56 -6.70 12.03 10.41
C GLU A 56 -5.91 12.93 9.46
N LYS A 57 -6.46 13.15 8.27
CA LYS A 57 -5.92 14.16 7.37
C LYS A 57 -6.09 15.55 7.98
N THR A 58 -4.97 16.17 8.35
CA THR A 58 -4.97 17.43 9.08
C THR A 58 -4.16 18.49 8.32
N PRO A 59 -4.67 19.73 8.14
CA PRO A 59 -3.86 20.83 7.61
C PRO A 59 -2.59 21.05 8.43
N TYR A 60 -1.51 21.47 7.78
CA TYR A 60 -0.30 21.90 8.48
C TYR A 60 0.18 23.26 7.96
N ALA A 61 0.89 23.99 8.82
CA ALA A 61 1.66 25.17 8.47
C ALA A 61 3.13 24.93 8.84
N GLU A 62 4.05 25.36 7.99
CA GLU A 62 5.47 25.23 8.28
C GLU A 62 5.85 26.02 9.54
N ASN A 63 6.66 25.40 10.41
CA ASN A 63 7.15 25.97 11.67
C ASN A 63 6.09 26.18 12.76
N GLU A 64 4.84 25.78 12.53
CA GLU A 64 3.83 25.63 13.58
C GLU A 64 3.88 24.22 14.19
N SER A 65 3.11 24.00 15.25
CA SER A 65 2.90 22.67 15.80
C SER A 65 1.97 21.87 14.88
N LEU A 66 2.33 20.62 14.56
CA LEU A 66 1.37 19.69 13.96
C LEU A 66 0.58 19.01 15.07
N HIS A 67 -0.74 19.21 15.07
CA HIS A 67 -1.67 18.46 15.90
C HIS A 67 -2.46 17.52 14.99
N ILE A 68 -2.26 16.20 15.11
CA ILE A 68 -2.89 15.21 14.24
C ILE A 68 -3.60 14.16 15.08
N ASN A 69 -4.87 13.90 14.76
CA ASN A 69 -5.66 12.90 15.46
C ASN A 69 -5.25 11.49 15.05
N VAL A 70 -5.19 10.60 16.03
CA VAL A 70 -5.08 9.14 15.87
C VAL A 70 -6.48 8.56 15.89
N LEU A 71 -6.88 7.90 14.81
CA LEU A 71 -8.23 7.38 14.61
C LEU A 71 -8.35 5.95 15.14
N GLY A 72 -9.34 5.68 15.99
CA GLY A 72 -9.66 4.32 16.42
C GLY A 72 -10.55 3.56 15.45
N ASP A 73 -11.01 2.37 15.84
CA ASP A 73 -11.78 1.42 15.02
C ASP A 73 -13.07 1.99 14.40
N SER A 74 -13.66 3.03 15.01
CA SER A 74 -14.86 3.70 14.50
C SER A 74 -14.57 4.97 13.68
N ALA A 75 -13.32 5.15 13.24
CA ALA A 75 -12.80 6.41 12.67
C ALA A 75 -13.01 7.63 13.58
N LEU A 76 -13.18 7.42 14.89
CA LEU A 76 -13.27 8.49 15.88
C LEU A 76 -11.88 8.76 16.47
N PRO A 77 -11.51 10.03 16.70
CA PRO A 77 -10.26 10.37 17.38
C PRO A 77 -10.17 9.73 18.78
N THR A 78 -9.09 9.01 19.03
CA THR A 78 -8.78 8.39 20.34
C THR A 78 -7.64 9.12 21.05
N ALA A 79 -6.68 9.64 20.29
CA ALA A 79 -5.57 10.44 20.79
C ALA A 79 -5.23 11.57 19.81
N VAL A 80 -4.48 12.56 20.30
CA VAL A 80 -3.84 13.59 19.46
C VAL A 80 -2.33 13.45 19.59
N ILE A 81 -1.62 13.40 18.47
CA ILE A 81 -0.17 13.60 18.44
C ILE A 81 0.09 15.08 18.21
N ALA A 82 0.84 15.70 19.13
CA ALA A 82 1.28 17.09 19.02
C ALA A 82 2.80 17.14 18.83
N LEU A 83 3.24 17.54 17.65
CA LEU A 83 4.66 17.68 17.29
C LEU A 83 5.07 19.15 17.27
N GLN A 84 6.16 19.49 17.95
CA GLN A 84 6.64 20.87 18.02
C GLN A 84 8.16 20.94 18.26
N PRO A 85 8.92 21.73 17.48
CA PRO A 85 8.51 22.32 16.20
C PRO A 85 8.26 21.23 15.14
N PHE A 86 7.38 21.49 14.19
CA PHE A 86 7.14 20.58 13.06
C PHE A 86 7.61 21.17 11.74
N ALA A 87 8.31 20.34 10.97
CA ALA A 87 8.62 20.58 9.57
C ALA A 87 8.54 19.25 8.80
N PRO A 88 7.94 19.22 7.60
CA PRO A 88 7.88 18.01 6.78
C PRO A 88 9.26 17.43 6.53
N GLY A 89 9.42 16.14 6.83
CA GLY A 89 10.69 15.45 6.64
C GLY A 89 11.82 15.91 7.57
N ALA A 90 11.54 16.54 8.71
CA ALA A 90 12.56 16.86 9.72
C ALA A 90 13.39 15.61 10.10
N LYS A 91 14.66 15.79 10.50
CA LYS A 91 15.50 14.64 10.92
C LYS A 91 15.03 14.05 12.23
N THR A 92 14.55 14.90 13.13
CA THR A 92 14.01 14.51 14.43
C THR A 92 12.65 15.17 14.60
N LEU A 93 11.76 14.48 15.29
CA LEU A 93 10.48 15.03 15.73
C LEU A 93 10.35 14.79 17.23
N ARG A 94 9.86 15.80 17.93
CA ARG A 94 9.57 15.74 19.37
C ARG A 94 8.17 16.24 19.61
N GLY A 95 7.56 15.71 20.64
CA GLY A 95 6.17 16.03 20.92
C GLY A 95 5.60 15.25 22.09
N ARG A 96 4.29 15.09 22.04
CA ARG A 96 3.52 14.28 22.98
C ARG A 96 2.32 13.65 22.29
N ALA A 97 1.90 12.47 22.74
CA ALA A 97 0.55 12.01 22.49
C ALA A 97 -0.33 12.32 23.70
N VAL A 98 -1.57 12.71 23.44
CA VAL A 98 -2.60 12.98 24.45
C VAL A 98 -3.77 12.06 24.21
N ASP A 99 -4.04 11.15 25.14
CA ASP A 99 -5.25 10.33 25.13
C ASP A 99 -6.47 11.21 25.38
N LEU A 100 -7.46 11.17 24.49
CA LEU A 100 -8.59 12.11 24.53
C LEU A 100 -9.61 11.78 25.62
N ARG A 101 -9.63 10.53 26.10
CA ARG A 101 -10.58 10.07 27.13
C ARG A 101 -10.05 10.33 28.54
N SER A 102 -8.82 9.90 28.81
CA SER A 102 -8.15 9.98 30.11
C SER A 102 -7.37 11.27 30.31
N ARG A 103 -7.05 12.00 29.22
CA ARG A 103 -6.14 13.16 29.21
C ARG A 103 -4.70 12.83 29.61
N ALA A 104 -4.35 11.54 29.72
CA ALA A 104 -2.99 11.11 29.93
C ALA A 104 -2.09 11.60 28.79
N GLN A 105 -0.87 12.00 29.14
CA GLN A 105 0.12 12.49 28.18
C GLN A 105 1.37 11.62 28.24
N GLN A 106 1.91 11.30 27.07
CA GLN A 106 3.17 10.58 26.94
C GLN A 106 4.08 11.35 26.00
N ALA A 107 5.35 11.48 26.38
CA ALA A 107 6.35 12.12 25.53
C ALA A 107 6.58 11.31 24.25
N LEU A 108 6.74 11.99 23.12
CA LEU A 108 7.02 11.37 21.82
C LEU A 108 8.38 11.86 21.34
N GLN A 109 9.27 10.92 21.00
CA GLN A 109 10.59 11.21 20.45
C GLN A 109 10.82 10.31 19.25
N LEU A 110 11.18 10.90 18.12
CA LEU A 110 11.24 10.22 16.84
C LEU A 110 12.46 10.67 16.04
N GLU A 111 13.11 9.70 15.42
CA GLU A 111 14.21 9.87 14.47
C GLU A 111 13.72 9.45 13.08
N ARG A 112 14.09 10.22 12.07
CA ARG A 112 13.72 9.92 10.68
C ARG A 112 14.54 8.74 10.17
N VAL A 113 13.86 7.68 9.77
CA VAL A 113 14.48 6.50 9.17
C VAL A 113 14.64 6.69 7.67
N THR A 114 13.56 7.09 6.97
CA THR A 114 13.59 7.27 5.52
C THR A 114 12.61 8.35 5.09
N ARG A 115 13.01 9.14 4.10
CA ARG A 115 12.12 10.05 3.38
C ARG A 115 11.98 9.55 1.94
N PHE A 116 10.81 9.03 1.63
CA PHE A 116 10.42 8.65 0.29
C PHE A 116 9.88 9.89 -0.42
N SER A 117 10.60 10.30 -1.46
CA SER A 117 10.31 11.51 -2.21
C SER A 117 10.50 11.23 -3.68
N SER A 118 9.70 11.90 -4.48
CA SER A 118 9.70 11.84 -5.93
C SER A 118 10.52 12.98 -6.56
N ASP A 119 11.04 13.92 -5.75
CA ASP A 119 12.01 14.91 -6.21
C ASP A 119 13.27 14.18 -6.74
N ALA A 120 13.64 14.43 -7.99
CA ALA A 120 14.78 13.78 -8.65
C ALA A 120 16.12 14.06 -7.92
N ARG A 121 16.21 15.10 -7.10
CA ARG A 121 17.41 15.41 -6.30
C ARG A 121 17.53 14.52 -5.07
N ASP A 122 16.41 13.97 -4.60
CA ASP A 122 16.37 13.11 -3.43
C ASP A 122 16.78 11.68 -3.81
N ARG A 123 17.52 11.04 -2.91
CA ARG A 123 17.79 9.59 -2.93
C ARG A 123 17.20 8.95 -1.68
N PHE A 124 16.84 7.67 -1.77
CA PHE A 124 16.42 6.90 -0.61
C PHE A 124 16.74 5.41 -0.77
N ASP A 125 16.86 4.74 0.38
CA ASP A 125 16.88 3.28 0.54
C ASP A 125 16.27 3.03 1.91
N GLY A 126 15.16 2.30 1.97
CA GLY A 126 14.47 2.07 3.23
C GLY A 126 13.28 1.14 3.10
N HIS A 127 12.72 0.80 4.25
CA HIS A 127 11.54 -0.06 4.36
C HIS A 127 10.30 0.77 4.61
N LEU A 128 9.19 0.38 3.99
CA LEU A 128 7.89 1.01 4.19
C LEU A 128 6.80 -0.05 4.36
N LEU A 129 6.07 0.03 5.47
CA LEU A 129 4.87 -0.77 5.69
C LEU A 129 3.79 -0.36 4.67
N GLN A 130 3.18 -1.37 4.07
CA GLN A 130 2.13 -1.23 3.06
C GLN A 130 0.79 -1.12 3.78
N ASP A 131 0.03 -0.08 3.43
CA ASP A 131 -1.15 0.32 4.15
C ASP A 131 -2.33 -0.54 3.71
N THR A 132 -2.63 -1.61 4.46
CA THR A 132 -3.91 -2.32 4.58
C THR A 132 -3.71 -3.49 5.55
N ALA A 133 -4.69 -3.74 6.42
CA ALA A 133 -4.62 -4.80 7.42
C ALA A 133 -5.15 -6.15 6.88
N ASP A 134 -4.25 -7.10 6.62
CA ASP A 134 -4.58 -8.54 6.65
C ASP A 134 -4.91 -8.96 8.10
N ALA A 135 -5.54 -10.09 8.42
CA ALA A 135 -5.73 -10.48 9.83
C ALA A 135 -4.44 -11.07 10.46
N ARG A 136 -3.67 -11.78 9.63
CA ARG A 136 -2.55 -12.65 10.00
C ARG A 136 -1.20 -12.04 9.63
N PHE A 137 -1.09 -11.36 8.51
CA PHE A 137 0.18 -10.86 7.98
C PHE A 137 0.26 -9.34 7.98
N TYR A 138 1.48 -8.81 7.86
CA TYR A 138 1.70 -7.45 7.41
C TYR A 138 2.90 -7.43 6.46
N PHE A 139 2.91 -6.44 5.56
CA PHE A 139 3.83 -6.41 4.43
C PHE A 139 4.70 -5.15 4.48
N ARG A 140 6.01 -5.33 4.39
CA ARG A 140 6.95 -4.22 4.19
C ARG A 140 7.63 -4.37 2.85
N VAL A 141 7.70 -3.29 2.09
CA VAL A 141 8.55 -3.21 0.91
C VAL A 141 9.89 -2.57 1.27
N ARG A 142 10.99 -3.05 0.72
CA ARG A 142 12.22 -2.27 0.64
C ARG A 142 12.19 -1.50 -0.67
N ALA A 143 12.23 -0.17 -0.58
CA ALA A 143 12.25 0.70 -1.73
C ALA A 143 13.55 1.50 -1.80
N ARG A 144 14.06 1.69 -3.00
CA ARG A 144 15.26 2.49 -3.27
C ARG A 144 15.07 3.41 -4.47
N LYS A 145 15.79 4.52 -4.45
CA LYS A 145 15.89 5.48 -5.55
C LYS A 145 17.25 6.16 -5.53
N ALA A 146 17.96 6.12 -6.64
CA ALA A 146 19.19 6.86 -6.84
C ALA A 146 18.89 8.33 -7.18
N GLN A 147 19.88 9.21 -6.97
CA GLN A 147 19.76 10.60 -7.38
C GLN A 147 19.67 10.70 -8.91
N GLY A 148 18.76 11.53 -9.41
CA GLY A 148 18.45 11.68 -10.83
C GLY A 148 17.34 10.74 -11.33
N GLU A 149 16.95 9.73 -10.54
CA GLU A 149 15.81 8.88 -10.86
C GLU A 149 14.49 9.57 -10.47
N HIS A 150 13.49 9.47 -11.35
CA HIS A 150 12.18 10.07 -11.15
C HIS A 150 11.27 9.20 -10.26
N SER A 151 11.46 7.88 -10.29
CA SER A 151 10.61 6.91 -9.59
C SER A 151 11.47 5.98 -8.74
N GLY A 152 10.96 5.61 -7.57
CA GLY A 152 11.58 4.55 -6.76
C GLY A 152 11.28 3.17 -7.30
N ARG A 153 12.06 2.19 -6.84
CA ARG A 153 11.88 0.77 -7.14
C ARG A 153 11.81 -0.04 -5.86
N VAL A 154 11.01 -1.10 -5.89
CA VAL A 154 11.00 -2.12 -4.83
C VAL A 154 11.76 -3.34 -5.30
N ASP A 155 12.74 -3.76 -4.51
CA ASP A 155 13.54 -4.96 -4.76
C ASP A 155 13.24 -6.11 -3.79
N ARG A 156 12.53 -5.81 -2.69
CA ARG A 156 12.18 -6.81 -1.69
C ARG A 156 10.79 -6.55 -1.09
N ILE A 157 10.05 -7.64 -0.90
CA ILE A 157 8.83 -7.67 -0.08
C ILE A 157 9.09 -8.62 1.09
N THR A 158 8.93 -8.13 2.31
CA THR A 158 8.97 -8.93 3.54
C THR A 158 7.55 -9.12 4.04
N VAL A 159 7.16 -10.38 4.20
CA VAL A 159 5.90 -10.81 4.82
C VAL A 159 6.22 -11.26 6.23
N SER A 160 5.57 -10.67 7.21
CA SER A 160 5.73 -11.03 8.62
C SER A 160 4.43 -11.50 9.22
N ASP A 161 4.50 -12.50 10.11
CA ASP A 161 3.36 -12.89 10.93
C ASP A 161 3.09 -11.79 11.95
N ARG A 162 1.83 -11.36 12.06
CA ARG A 162 1.44 -10.26 12.95
C ARG A 162 1.53 -10.67 14.42
N SER A 163 1.21 -11.91 14.76
CA SER A 163 1.20 -12.37 16.14
C SER A 163 2.61 -12.41 16.74
N THR A 164 3.61 -12.76 15.95
CA THR A 164 5.01 -12.86 16.41
C THR A 164 5.85 -11.64 16.04
N GLY A 165 5.53 -10.97 14.93
CA GLY A 165 6.34 -9.92 14.33
C GLY A 165 7.44 -10.47 13.41
N GLU A 166 7.64 -11.78 13.40
CA GLU A 166 8.75 -12.44 12.70
C GLU A 166 8.49 -12.55 11.20
N PRO A 167 9.52 -12.38 10.35
CA PRO A 167 9.42 -12.66 8.92
C PRO A 167 9.06 -14.13 8.68
N VAL A 168 7.98 -14.37 7.94
CA VAL A 168 7.58 -15.71 7.47
C VAL A 168 7.98 -15.95 6.02
N GLN A 169 8.15 -14.88 5.25
CA GLN A 169 8.61 -14.97 3.87
C GLN A 169 9.33 -13.70 3.45
N VAL A 170 10.36 -13.86 2.62
CA VAL A 170 11.03 -12.76 1.92
C VAL A 170 11.02 -13.08 0.43
N LEU A 171 10.44 -12.17 -0.36
CA LEU A 171 10.52 -12.16 -1.81
C LEU A 171 11.60 -11.15 -2.19
N ASP A 172 12.66 -11.60 -2.83
CA ASP A 172 13.86 -10.79 -3.12
C ASP A 172 14.19 -10.82 -4.62
N GLY A 173 15.09 -9.92 -5.04
CA GLY A 173 15.49 -9.80 -6.44
C GLY A 173 14.38 -9.28 -7.35
N LEU A 174 13.45 -8.51 -6.79
CA LEU A 174 12.31 -7.96 -7.51
C LEU A 174 12.72 -6.67 -8.26
N ASP A 175 11.96 -6.32 -9.29
CA ASP A 175 12.05 -5.02 -9.95
C ASP A 175 10.64 -4.47 -10.16
N LEU A 176 10.12 -3.80 -9.13
CA LEU A 176 8.74 -3.32 -9.07
C LEU A 176 8.68 -1.80 -8.98
N PHE A 177 7.60 -1.23 -9.48
CA PHE A 177 7.30 0.18 -9.32
C PHE A 177 6.99 0.49 -7.86
N PHE A 178 7.62 1.52 -7.30
CA PHE A 178 7.29 2.00 -5.96
C PHE A 178 6.20 3.09 -6.01
N SER A 179 5.08 2.84 -5.34
CA SER A 179 3.95 3.78 -5.20
C SER A 179 3.65 4.12 -3.74
N GLY A 180 4.70 4.26 -2.91
CA GLY A 180 4.51 4.61 -1.51
C GLY A 180 3.85 3.49 -0.69
N THR A 181 2.86 3.86 0.12
CA THR A 181 2.09 2.93 0.95
C THR A 181 1.15 2.03 0.12
N ASP A 182 0.92 2.39 -1.14
CA ASP A 182 0.01 1.72 -2.07
C ASP A 182 0.79 0.90 -3.12
N THR A 183 2.02 0.50 -2.81
CA THR A 183 2.85 -0.29 -3.74
C THR A 183 2.28 -1.70 -3.94
N LEU A 184 1.69 -2.28 -2.89
CA LEU A 184 0.92 -3.52 -2.97
C LEU A 184 -0.57 -3.21 -3.03
N THR A 185 -1.29 -3.81 -3.96
CA THR A 185 -2.75 -3.85 -3.93
C THR A 185 -3.18 -5.15 -3.27
N LEU A 186 -3.71 -5.06 -2.05
CA LEU A 186 -4.09 -6.21 -1.20
C LEU A 186 -5.57 -6.57 -1.37
N GLN A 187 -5.87 -7.83 -1.61
CA GLN A 187 -7.23 -8.37 -1.73
C GLN A 187 -7.19 -9.90 -1.67
N ASP A 188 -8.21 -10.55 -1.12
CA ASP A 188 -8.37 -12.01 -1.18
C ASP A 188 -8.84 -12.43 -2.59
N PHE A 189 -7.93 -12.95 -3.42
CA PHE A 189 -8.22 -13.31 -4.82
C PHE A 189 -8.84 -14.71 -4.92
N ASN A 190 -8.40 -15.64 -4.07
CA ASN A 190 -8.78 -17.06 -4.12
C ASN A 190 -9.96 -17.41 -3.17
N GLY A 191 -10.38 -16.49 -2.31
CA GLY A 191 -11.48 -16.64 -1.37
C GLY A 191 -11.16 -17.47 -0.13
N ASP A 192 -9.89 -17.63 0.24
CA ASP A 192 -9.44 -18.44 1.38
C ASP A 192 -9.43 -17.67 2.71
N GLY A 193 -9.75 -16.38 2.69
CA GLY A 193 -9.77 -15.50 3.85
C GLY A 193 -8.41 -14.93 4.26
N ILE A 194 -7.36 -15.18 3.48
CA ILE A 194 -6.03 -14.55 3.61
C ILE A 194 -5.89 -13.56 2.46
N LEU A 195 -5.40 -12.34 2.73
CA LEU A 195 -5.19 -11.37 1.68
C LEU A 195 -4.01 -11.80 0.79
N ASP A 196 -4.28 -11.80 -0.51
CA ASP A 196 -3.31 -11.87 -1.59
C ASP A 196 -2.87 -10.46 -1.98
N PHE A 197 -1.89 -10.35 -2.87
CA PHE A 197 -1.49 -9.05 -3.38
C PHE A 197 -1.12 -9.05 -4.86
N SER A 198 -1.33 -7.91 -5.49
CA SER A 198 -0.79 -7.62 -6.82
C SER A 198 0.20 -6.46 -6.76
N VAL A 199 1.16 -6.49 -7.67
CA VAL A 199 2.23 -5.49 -7.80
C VAL A 199 2.43 -5.13 -9.24
N MET A 200 2.83 -3.89 -9.50
CA MET A 200 3.17 -3.44 -10.83
C MET A 200 4.68 -3.62 -11.09
N PRO A 201 5.10 -4.58 -11.94
CA PRO A 201 6.51 -4.75 -12.27
C PRO A 201 6.99 -3.64 -13.20
N MET A 202 8.30 -3.42 -13.22
CA MET A 202 8.95 -2.60 -14.23
C MET A 202 9.06 -3.39 -15.54
N ARG A 203 9.10 -2.67 -16.67
CA ARG A 203 9.35 -3.29 -17.97
C ARG A 203 10.80 -3.74 -18.07
N ALA A 204 11.01 -4.97 -18.52
CA ALA A 204 12.33 -5.52 -18.75
C ALA A 204 13.08 -4.82 -19.90
N ASP A 205 12.35 -4.28 -20.89
CA ASP A 205 12.91 -3.59 -22.05
C ASP A 205 13.07 -2.07 -21.85
N ASP A 206 12.34 -1.48 -20.90
CA ASP A 206 12.41 -0.07 -20.55
C ASP A 206 12.21 0.11 -19.04
N PRO A 207 13.29 0.19 -18.24
CA PRO A 207 13.16 0.28 -16.80
C PRO A 207 12.54 1.62 -16.37
N SER A 208 12.37 2.61 -17.24
CA SER A 208 11.65 3.85 -16.89
C SER A 208 10.13 3.68 -16.87
N ARG A 209 9.61 2.57 -17.43
CA ARG A 209 8.19 2.31 -17.60
C ARG A 209 7.76 1.08 -16.83
N VAL A 210 6.52 1.11 -16.36
CA VAL A 210 5.88 -0.06 -15.76
C VAL A 210 5.39 -1.00 -16.85
N ALA A 211 5.23 -2.27 -16.50
CA ALA A 211 4.60 -3.26 -17.37
C ALA A 211 3.14 -2.91 -17.66
N GLU A 212 2.56 -3.60 -18.64
CA GLU A 212 1.18 -3.38 -19.05
C GLU A 212 0.18 -3.98 -18.05
N HIS A 213 0.61 -4.99 -17.30
CA HIS A 213 -0.22 -5.75 -16.36
C HIS A 213 0.54 -6.05 -15.06
N PRO A 214 -0.16 -6.14 -13.93
CA PRO A 214 0.45 -6.48 -12.66
C PRO A 214 0.82 -7.97 -12.57
N HIS A 215 1.77 -8.29 -11.70
CA HIS A 215 1.98 -9.65 -11.20
C HIS A 215 1.06 -9.89 -9.99
N TYR A 216 0.52 -11.10 -9.87
CA TYR A 216 -0.36 -11.50 -8.77
C TYR A 216 0.36 -12.55 -7.92
N TYR A 217 0.29 -12.40 -6.60
CA TYR A 217 0.85 -13.33 -5.62
C TYR A 217 -0.26 -13.83 -4.71
N VAL A 218 -0.49 -15.13 -4.73
CA VAL A 218 -1.54 -15.80 -3.95
C VAL A 218 -0.89 -16.57 -2.80
N TYR A 219 -1.47 -16.48 -1.59
CA TYR A 219 -1.05 -17.29 -0.45
C TYR A 219 -1.46 -18.75 -0.67
N ARG A 220 -0.51 -19.66 -0.48
CA ARG A 220 -0.69 -21.09 -0.69
C ARG A 220 -0.45 -21.82 0.62
N GLN A 221 -1.52 -22.29 1.27
CA GLN A 221 -1.46 -22.92 2.60
C GLN A 221 -0.56 -24.16 2.65
N ASP A 222 -0.50 -24.92 1.56
CA ASP A 222 0.33 -26.12 1.39
C ASP A 222 1.83 -25.80 1.41
N THR A 223 2.24 -24.67 0.83
CA THR A 223 3.63 -24.19 0.84
C THR A 223 3.93 -23.21 1.98
N GLY A 224 2.89 -22.71 2.67
CA GLY A 224 2.98 -21.76 3.76
C GLY A 224 3.42 -20.35 3.35
N GLY A 225 3.27 -19.98 2.07
CA GLY A 225 3.74 -18.69 1.56
C GLY A 225 3.05 -18.22 0.29
N TYR A 226 3.41 -17.01 -0.14
CA TYR A 226 2.95 -16.37 -1.36
C TYR A 226 3.76 -16.84 -2.57
N SER A 227 3.07 -17.20 -3.65
CA SER A 227 3.68 -17.56 -4.93
C SER A 227 2.98 -16.82 -6.07
N ARG A 228 3.69 -16.57 -7.18
CA ARG A 228 3.05 -15.95 -8.34
C ARG A 228 1.91 -16.80 -8.87
N GLU A 229 0.89 -16.14 -9.42
CA GLU A 229 -0.28 -16.75 -10.04
C GLU A 229 -0.34 -16.43 -11.55
N PRO A 230 0.27 -17.27 -12.41
CA PRO A 230 0.33 -17.03 -13.85
C PRO A 230 -1.03 -17.04 -14.54
N GLN A 231 -2.04 -17.74 -14.00
CA GLN A 231 -3.38 -17.75 -14.61
C GLN A 231 -4.03 -16.36 -14.51
N LEU A 232 -3.89 -15.69 -13.37
CA LEU A 232 -4.35 -14.30 -13.21
C LEU A 232 -3.55 -13.33 -14.08
N GLU A 233 -2.24 -13.52 -14.22
CA GLU A 233 -1.39 -12.72 -15.12
C GLU A 233 -1.86 -12.85 -16.59
N GLN A 234 -2.19 -14.06 -17.03
CA GLN A 234 -2.72 -14.32 -18.38
C GLN A 234 -4.09 -13.71 -18.62
N LEU A 235 -4.97 -13.69 -17.61
CA LEU A 235 -6.27 -13.02 -17.72
C LEU A 235 -6.10 -11.49 -17.72
N ALA A 236 -5.24 -10.95 -16.86
CA ALA A 236 -4.95 -9.51 -16.81
C ALA A 236 -4.36 -8.99 -18.13
N ALA A 237 -3.62 -9.83 -18.86
CA ALA A 237 -3.14 -9.51 -20.20
C ALA A 237 -4.26 -9.31 -21.24
N GLN A 238 -5.44 -9.86 -21.00
CA GLN A 238 -6.60 -9.74 -21.89
C GLN A 238 -7.47 -8.52 -21.56
N GLY A 239 -7.42 -8.02 -20.33
CA GLY A 239 -8.25 -6.91 -19.88
C GLY A 239 -8.27 -6.70 -18.37
N ALA A 240 -9.27 -5.94 -17.91
CA ALA A 240 -9.36 -5.57 -16.51
C ALA A 240 -9.97 -6.71 -15.67
N LEU A 241 -9.36 -7.00 -14.53
CA LEU A 241 -9.86 -7.97 -13.55
C LEU A 241 -10.60 -7.26 -12.41
N THR A 242 -11.68 -7.86 -11.96
CA THR A 242 -12.31 -7.53 -10.67
C THR A 242 -12.47 -8.80 -9.84
N PHE A 243 -12.16 -8.73 -8.56
CA PHE A 243 -12.25 -9.86 -7.66
C PHE A 243 -13.46 -9.70 -6.74
N GLY A 244 -14.20 -10.78 -6.56
CA GLY A 244 -15.41 -10.85 -5.74
C GLY A 244 -15.31 -11.94 -4.68
N ALA A 245 -16.33 -12.02 -3.83
CA ALA A 245 -16.38 -12.97 -2.72
C ALA A 245 -16.23 -14.43 -3.18
N GLY A 246 -15.60 -15.26 -2.33
CA GLY A 246 -15.49 -16.70 -2.52
C GLY A 246 -14.65 -17.12 -3.74
N GLY A 247 -13.61 -16.34 -4.05
CA GLY A 247 -12.64 -16.63 -5.11
C GLY A 247 -13.15 -16.34 -6.51
N SER A 248 -14.12 -15.42 -6.65
CA SER A 248 -14.68 -15.02 -7.94
C SER A 248 -13.76 -14.01 -8.63
N VAL A 249 -13.48 -14.24 -9.91
CA VAL A 249 -12.65 -13.36 -10.74
C VAL A 249 -13.44 -13.02 -12.01
N ASN A 250 -13.74 -11.75 -12.23
CA ASN A 250 -14.41 -11.31 -13.45
C ASN A 250 -13.40 -10.60 -14.35
N LEU A 251 -13.30 -11.07 -15.59
CA LEU A 251 -12.50 -10.44 -16.62
C LEU A 251 -13.42 -9.63 -17.54
N ARG A 252 -13.10 -8.35 -17.68
CA ARG A 252 -13.56 -7.49 -18.78
C ARG A 252 -12.49 -7.44 -19.85
N PRO A 253 -12.54 -8.29 -20.89
CA PRO A 253 -11.55 -8.27 -21.95
C PRO A 253 -11.65 -6.97 -22.75
N GLN A 254 -10.51 -6.45 -23.22
CA GLN A 254 -10.49 -5.23 -24.05
C GLN A 254 -11.27 -5.43 -25.36
N SER A 255 -11.21 -6.64 -25.92
CA SER A 255 -11.96 -7.03 -27.12
C SER A 255 -13.46 -7.21 -26.88
N GLY A 256 -13.92 -7.21 -25.63
CA GLY A 256 -15.31 -7.41 -25.25
C GLY A 256 -16.15 -6.13 -25.21
N ILE A 257 -15.59 -4.96 -25.52
CA ILE A 257 -16.31 -3.67 -25.47
C ILE A 257 -16.80 -3.31 -26.89
N ASP A 258 -18.11 -3.31 -27.10
CA ASP A 258 -18.74 -2.79 -28.31
C ASP A 258 -19.38 -1.42 -28.03
N TYR A 259 -18.67 -0.36 -28.41
CA TYR A 259 -19.14 1.02 -28.27
C TYR A 259 -20.32 1.38 -29.18
N ARG A 260 -20.57 0.62 -30.25
CA ARG A 260 -21.71 0.86 -31.15
C ARG A 260 -22.98 0.26 -30.59
N ALA A 261 -22.88 -0.93 -30.01
CA ALA A 261 -23.98 -1.59 -29.34
C ALA A 261 -24.18 -1.08 -27.89
N GLY A 262 -23.19 -0.38 -27.32
CA GLY A 262 -23.20 0.03 -25.92
C GLY A 262 -23.15 -1.19 -24.99
N THR A 263 -22.29 -2.17 -25.30
CA THR A 263 -22.22 -3.44 -24.55
C THR A 263 -20.80 -3.81 -24.12
N ILE A 264 -20.69 -4.46 -22.96
CA ILE A 264 -19.46 -5.02 -22.40
C ILE A 264 -19.69 -6.51 -22.16
N GLN A 265 -18.87 -7.35 -22.78
CA GLN A 265 -18.80 -8.77 -22.47
C GLN A 265 -17.94 -8.99 -21.23
N TRP A 266 -18.38 -9.89 -20.37
CA TRP A 266 -17.68 -10.32 -19.18
C TRP A 266 -17.44 -11.82 -19.22
N GLN A 267 -16.29 -12.25 -18.73
CA GLN A 267 -15.99 -13.66 -18.43
C GLN A 267 -15.92 -13.83 -16.93
N HIS A 268 -16.62 -14.83 -16.41
CA HIS A 268 -16.66 -15.14 -14.98
C HIS A 268 -15.84 -16.38 -14.72
N TRP A 269 -14.85 -16.24 -13.86
CA TRP A 269 -13.93 -17.28 -13.45
C TRP A 269 -14.05 -17.50 -11.94
N ARG A 270 -13.65 -18.67 -11.48
CA ARG A 270 -13.64 -18.99 -10.05
C ARG A 270 -12.48 -19.90 -9.71
N PHE A 271 -11.82 -19.63 -8.58
CA PHE A 271 -10.91 -20.59 -7.98
C PHE A 271 -11.69 -21.82 -7.49
N ALA A 272 -11.52 -22.95 -8.18
CA ALA A 272 -12.10 -24.23 -7.79
C ALA A 272 -11.23 -24.95 -6.75
N THR A 273 -9.93 -24.70 -6.82
CA THR A 273 -8.91 -24.99 -5.80
C THR A 273 -7.98 -23.79 -5.71
N PRO A 274 -7.13 -23.67 -4.67
CA PRO A 274 -6.19 -22.54 -4.54
C PRO A 274 -5.24 -22.33 -5.73
N ASP A 275 -5.11 -23.34 -6.59
CA ASP A 275 -4.20 -23.38 -7.74
C ASP A 275 -4.92 -23.56 -9.10
N ARG A 276 -6.26 -23.62 -9.11
CA ARG A 276 -7.03 -23.85 -10.34
C ARG A 276 -8.16 -22.86 -10.48
N LEU A 277 -8.08 -22.07 -11.55
CA LEU A 277 -9.11 -21.13 -11.96
C LEU A 277 -9.95 -21.73 -13.11
N ASP A 278 -11.24 -21.90 -12.87
CA ASP A 278 -12.18 -22.46 -13.85
C ASP A 278 -13.09 -21.36 -14.41
N LEU A 279 -13.30 -21.34 -15.72
CA LEU A 279 -14.30 -20.47 -16.36
C LEU A 279 -15.70 -21.01 -16.05
N VAL A 280 -16.52 -20.21 -15.38
CA VAL A 280 -17.86 -20.61 -14.93
C VAL A 280 -18.99 -19.99 -15.75
N GLY A 281 -18.73 -18.93 -16.53
CA GLY A 281 -19.75 -18.34 -17.38
C GLY A 281 -19.32 -17.08 -18.12
N HIS A 282 -20.29 -16.52 -18.87
CA HIS A 282 -20.16 -15.25 -19.57
C HIS A 282 -21.41 -14.40 -19.31
N SER A 283 -21.27 -13.09 -19.34
CA SER A 283 -22.42 -12.17 -19.32
C SER A 283 -22.19 -10.97 -20.23
N GLU A 284 -23.26 -10.23 -20.52
CA GLU A 284 -23.23 -8.96 -21.22
C GLU A 284 -23.84 -7.87 -20.34
N GLU A 285 -23.20 -6.72 -20.27
CA GLU A 285 -23.66 -5.51 -19.58
C GLU A 285 -23.87 -4.37 -20.60
N ARG A 286 -24.91 -3.56 -20.44
CA ARG A 286 -25.17 -2.38 -21.30
C ARG A 286 -24.74 -1.08 -20.65
N PHE A 287 -24.21 -0.13 -21.44
CA PHE A 287 -23.79 1.20 -21.01
C PHE A 287 -24.07 2.30 -22.05
#